data_AF-A0A0V1MPS3-F1
#
_entry.id   AF-A0A0V1MPS3-F1
#
_cell.length_a   1.000
_cell.length_b   1.000
_cell.length_c   1.000
_cell.angle_alpha   90.00
_cell.angle_beta   90.00
_cell.angle_gamma   90.00
#
_symmetry.space_group_name_H-M   'P 1'
#
loop_
_entity.id
_entity.type
_entity.pdbx_description
1 polymer ?
#
loop_
_entity_poly.entity_id
_entity_poly.type
_entity_poly.pdbx_seq_one_letter_code
_entity_poly.pdbx_strand_id
1 'polypeptide(L)'
;LKQIKRAFVDLSKKYHPDVNKGDRTCSNRYVKIVEAYSVLSKPESRRKYDLELHAQNYSHENRERPSNKNYQSHYSYSWNSWNPNENPFYYYARQSTSQAKTDDDAADVNVRIIRLVFFLTICSIVLQFIQHHIQRLKHIRNMEIVDQFNADSEFYQRTLTAEQNMKRIFGSEE
;
A
#
# COMPACT_ATOMS: atom_id res chain seq x y z
N LEU A 1 27.32 28.39 24.30
CA LEU A 1 27.19 27.96 22.88
C LEU A 1 27.80 26.58 22.59
N LYS A 2 29.02 26.26 23.06
CA LYS A 2 29.70 24.97 22.78
C LYS A 2 28.88 23.73 23.16
N GLN A 3 28.15 23.77 24.28
CA GLN A 3 27.28 22.67 24.72
C GLN A 3 26.05 22.49 23.82
N ILE A 4 25.38 23.60 23.44
CA ILE A 4 24.21 23.58 22.53
C ILE A 4 24.60 23.03 21.16
N LYS A 5 25.76 23.45 20.63
CA LYS A 5 26.29 22.94 19.36
C LYS A 5 26.62 21.45 19.43
N ARG A 6 27.21 20.98 20.54
CA ARG A 6 27.50 19.55 20.74
C ARG A 6 26.21 18.73 20.81
N ALA A 7 25.26 19.13 21.64
CA ALA A 7 23.97 18.46 21.76
C ALA A 7 23.22 18.41 20.42
N PHE A 8 23.25 19.50 19.64
CA PHE A 8 22.69 19.51 18.29
C PHE A 8 23.37 18.47 17.39
N VAL A 9 24.70 18.44 17.33
CA VAL A 9 25.43 17.46 16.50
C VAL A 9 25.12 16.02 16.91
N ASP A 10 25.08 15.73 18.20
CA ASP A 10 24.83 14.38 18.72
C ASP A 10 23.39 13.92 18.39
N LEU A 11 22.41 14.80 18.60
CA LEU A 11 21.01 14.53 18.29
C LEU A 11 20.75 14.47 16.78
N SER A 12 21.39 15.34 15.99
CA SER A 12 21.30 15.33 14.54
C SER A 12 21.82 14.03 13.95
N LYS A 13 22.93 13.48 14.46
CA LYS A 13 23.43 12.17 14.04
C LYS A 13 22.48 11.04 14.40
N LYS A 14 21.90 11.09 15.61
CA LYS A 14 20.97 10.06 16.09
C LYS A 14 19.66 10.02 15.30
N TYR A 15 19.12 11.19 14.94
CA TYR A 15 17.81 11.31 14.29
C TYR A 15 17.90 11.69 12.81
N HIS A 16 19.07 11.62 12.18
CA HIS A 16 19.23 11.99 10.77
C HIS A 16 18.35 11.09 9.88
N PRO A 17 17.61 11.66 8.91
CA PRO A 17 16.74 10.88 8.02
C PRO A 17 17.51 9.90 7.13
N ASP A 18 18.78 10.17 6.80
CA ASP A 18 19.62 9.24 6.02
C ASP A 18 20.02 7.99 6.80
N VAL A 19 20.11 8.07 8.14
CA VAL A 19 20.45 6.91 8.98
C VAL A 19 19.19 6.14 9.37
N ASN A 20 18.05 6.84 9.51
CA ASN A 20 16.77 6.27 9.94
C ASN A 20 15.73 6.29 8.81
N LYS A 21 16.07 5.69 7.66
CA LYS A 21 15.18 5.63 6.49
C LYS A 21 13.90 4.86 6.86
N GLY A 22 12.74 5.48 6.67
CA GLY A 22 11.43 4.88 6.92
C GLY A 22 10.80 5.17 8.29
N ASP A 23 11.52 5.77 9.25
CA ASP A 23 10.94 6.15 10.54
C ASP A 23 10.48 7.62 10.55
N ARG A 24 9.16 7.82 10.32
CA ARG A 24 8.51 9.14 10.40
C ARG A 24 8.71 9.84 11.75
N THR A 25 8.91 9.08 12.84
CA THR A 25 9.11 9.67 14.17
C THR A 25 10.50 10.29 14.32
N CYS A 26 11.53 9.67 13.72
CA CYS A 26 12.89 10.23 13.66
C CYS A 26 12.93 11.52 12.85
N SER A 27 12.26 11.57 11.70
CA SER A 27 12.14 12.78 10.88
C SER A 27 11.49 13.94 11.64
N ASN A 28 10.37 13.68 12.33
CA ASN A 28 9.69 14.70 13.14
C ASN A 28 10.58 15.21 14.29
N ARG A 29 11.28 14.31 14.98
CA ARG A 29 12.23 14.68 16.04
C ARG A 29 13.38 15.53 15.50
N TYR A 30 13.92 15.20 14.34
CA TYR A 30 14.98 15.96 13.69
C TYR A 30 14.57 17.40 13.38
N VAL A 31 13.35 17.59 12.85
CA VAL A 31 12.79 18.93 12.60
C VAL A 31 12.75 19.76 13.89
N LYS A 32 12.25 19.18 14.99
CA LYS A 32 12.20 19.85 16.30
C LYS A 32 13.59 20.20 16.86
N ILE A 33 14.58 19.34 16.65
CA ILE A 33 15.97 19.58 17.08
C ILE A 33 16.56 20.79 16.34
N VAL A 34 16.31 20.89 15.04
CA VAL A 34 16.78 22.00 14.20
C VAL A 34 16.10 23.31 14.59
N GLU A 35 14.79 23.27 14.82
CA GLU A 35 14.02 24.43 15.28
C GLU A 35 14.55 24.95 16.63
N ALA A 36 14.72 24.07 17.62
CA ALA A 36 15.28 24.43 18.92
C ALA A 36 16.69 25.04 18.79
N TYR A 37 17.54 24.48 17.92
CA TYR A 37 18.87 25.03 17.67
C TYR A 37 18.81 26.43 17.02
N SER A 38 17.86 26.69 16.12
CA SER A 38 17.72 28.02 15.49
C SER A 38 17.48 29.13 16.52
N VAL A 39 16.69 28.85 17.57
CA VAL A 39 16.39 29.79 18.66
C VAL A 39 17.56 29.89 19.65
N LEU A 40 18.13 28.75 20.03
CA LEU A 40 19.16 28.67 21.08
C LEU A 40 20.58 28.99 20.60
N SER A 41 20.82 28.98 19.28
CA SER A 41 22.15 29.23 18.70
C SER A 41 22.58 30.70 18.80
N LYS A 42 21.63 31.65 18.77
CA LYS A 42 21.89 33.08 18.88
C LYS A 42 21.60 33.55 20.31
N PRO A 43 22.53 34.26 20.98
CA PRO A 43 22.36 34.69 22.37
C PRO A 43 21.17 35.65 22.53
N GLU A 44 20.95 36.56 21.58
CA GLU A 44 19.81 37.49 21.58
C GLU A 44 18.46 36.76 21.46
N SER A 45 18.34 35.83 20.52
CA SER A 45 17.13 35.02 20.33
C SER A 45 16.82 34.14 21.53
N ARG A 46 17.85 33.53 22.12
CA ARG A 46 17.72 32.77 23.37
C ARG A 46 17.24 33.64 24.53
N ARG A 47 17.84 34.82 24.71
CA ARG A 47 17.46 35.74 25.79
C ARG A 47 15.99 36.15 25.67
N LYS A 48 15.52 36.45 24.47
CA LYS A 48 14.11 36.78 24.22
C LYS A 48 13.18 35.61 24.57
N TYR A 49 13.55 34.40 24.15
CA TYR A 49 12.80 33.18 24.48
C TYR A 49 12.74 32.94 25.99
N ASP A 50 13.88 33.06 26.68
CA ASP A 50 13.96 32.86 28.13
C ASP A 50 13.11 33.92 28.89
N LEU A 51 13.16 35.19 28.46
CA LEU A 51 12.34 36.28 29.02
C LEU A 51 10.83 36.03 28.89
N GLU A 52 10.39 35.56 27.73
CA GLU A 52 8.97 35.25 27.46
C GLU A 52 8.49 34.06 28.30
N LEU A 53 9.33 33.03 28.43
CA LEU A 53 9.04 31.87 29.27
C LEU A 53 8.87 32.27 30.75
N HIS A 54 9.74 33.14 31.27
CA HIS A 54 9.60 33.67 32.61
C HIS A 54 8.28 34.45 32.77
N ALA A 55 7.94 35.33 31.82
CA ALA A 55 6.69 36.10 31.86
C ALA A 55 5.43 35.20 31.88
N GLN A 56 5.43 34.08 31.16
CA GLN A 56 4.33 33.11 31.21
C GLN A 56 4.23 32.41 32.57
N ASN A 57 5.35 31.99 33.15
CA ASN A 57 5.35 31.31 34.44
C ASN A 57 4.84 32.23 35.57
N TYR A 58 5.22 33.52 35.56
CA TYR A 58 4.69 34.51 36.50
C TYR A 58 3.17 34.72 36.40
N SER A 59 2.59 34.55 35.20
CA SER A 59 1.14 34.69 35.01
C SER A 59 0.33 33.49 35.54
N HIS A 60 0.97 32.34 35.70
CA HIS A 60 0.36 31.12 36.25
C HIS A 60 0.43 31.05 37.79
N GLU A 61 1.40 31.69 38.43
CA GLU A 61 1.61 31.62 39.88
C GLU A 61 0.65 32.51 40.70
N ASN A 62 0.05 33.55 40.09
CA ASN A 62 -0.86 34.49 40.76
C ASN A 62 -2.38 34.22 40.52
N ARG A 63 -2.78 33.01 40.14
CA ARG A 63 -4.19 32.66 39.89
C ARG A 63 -4.69 31.46 40.71
N GLU A 64 -4.96 31.68 41.99
CA GLU A 64 -5.95 30.87 42.71
C GLU A 64 -7.36 31.22 42.23
N ARG A 65 -7.87 30.51 41.22
CA ARG A 65 -9.31 30.30 40.97
C ARG A 65 -9.53 29.26 39.86
N PRO A 66 -10.41 28.26 40.04
CA PRO A 66 -10.61 27.23 39.04
C PRO A 66 -11.51 27.77 37.94
N SER A 67 -10.98 27.92 36.74
CA SER A 67 -11.79 28.04 35.54
C SER A 67 -11.15 27.24 34.43
N ASN A 68 -11.74 26.06 34.23
CA ASN A 68 -11.65 25.24 33.04
C ASN A 68 -11.75 26.10 31.78
N LYS A 69 -10.60 26.39 31.14
CA LYS A 69 -10.52 26.80 29.74
C LYS A 69 -9.26 26.20 29.14
N ASN A 70 -9.46 25.44 28.07
CA ASN A 70 -8.46 25.02 27.10
C ASN A 70 -7.65 26.24 26.61
N TYR A 71 -6.57 26.58 27.31
CA TYR A 71 -5.59 27.55 26.82
C TYR A 71 -4.58 26.82 25.94
N GLN A 72 -4.97 26.63 24.68
CA GLN A 72 -4.03 26.39 23.59
C GLN A 72 -3.25 27.70 23.39
N SER A 73 -2.15 27.89 24.13
CA SER A 73 -1.27 29.05 23.98
C SER A 73 -0.51 28.93 22.66
N HIS A 74 -1.14 29.42 21.57
CA HIS A 74 -0.50 29.60 20.29
C HIS A 74 0.51 30.74 20.41
N TYR A 75 1.77 30.41 20.66
CA TYR A 75 2.90 31.30 20.36
C TYR A 75 2.85 31.66 18.87
N SER A 76 2.27 32.80 18.52
CA SER A 76 2.35 33.36 17.18
C SER A 76 3.67 34.12 17.07
N TYR A 77 4.75 33.39 16.81
CA TYR A 77 5.81 33.97 16.00
C TYR A 77 5.14 34.43 14.70
N SER A 78 5.01 35.74 14.52
CA SER A 78 4.53 36.32 13.27
C SER A 78 5.41 35.80 12.13
N TRP A 79 4.78 35.03 11.24
CA TRP A 79 5.38 34.28 10.13
C TRP A 79 5.93 35.18 9.00
N ASN A 80 5.96 36.50 9.18
CA ASN A 80 6.20 37.46 8.09
C ASN A 80 7.64 38.04 8.04
N SER A 81 8.55 37.61 8.91
CA SER A 81 10.00 37.90 8.77
C SER A 81 10.82 36.60 8.81
N TRP A 82 10.32 35.58 8.13
CA TRP A 82 10.99 34.31 7.97
C TRP A 82 11.43 34.19 6.51
N ASN A 83 12.73 34.38 6.24
CA ASN A 83 13.29 34.27 4.90
C ASN A 83 13.70 32.80 4.63
N PRO A 84 12.98 32.04 3.78
CA PRO A 84 13.26 30.62 3.52
C PRO A 84 14.64 30.39 2.88
N ASN A 85 15.22 31.45 2.30
CA ASN A 85 16.50 31.40 1.60
C ASN A 85 17.72 31.53 2.53
N GLU A 86 17.51 31.87 3.80
CA GLU A 86 18.59 32.08 4.78
C GLU A 86 18.84 30.88 5.70
N ASN A 87 17.94 29.90 5.73
CA ASN A 87 18.08 28.67 6.52
C ASN A 87 18.21 27.45 5.58
N PRO A 88 19.46 27.02 5.25
CA PRO A 88 19.72 25.89 4.34
C PRO A 88 19.03 24.58 4.75
N PHE A 89 18.66 24.48 6.02
CA PHE A 89 18.07 23.28 6.62
C PHE A 89 16.59 23.07 6.31
N TYR A 90 15.84 24.12 5.95
CA TYR A 90 14.40 23.98 5.69
C TYR A 90 14.09 23.22 4.40
N TYR A 91 15.04 23.23 3.45
CA TYR A 91 14.91 22.49 2.19
C TYR A 91 14.77 20.98 2.44
N TYR A 92 15.52 20.45 3.42
CA TYR A 92 15.49 19.02 3.76
C TYR A 92 14.22 18.60 4.51
N ALA A 93 13.69 19.44 5.41
CA ALA A 93 12.47 19.15 6.15
C ALA A 93 11.23 19.11 5.24
N ARG A 94 11.13 20.07 4.29
CA ARG A 94 10.01 20.12 3.35
C ARG A 94 10.04 18.95 2.38
N GLN A 95 11.20 18.65 1.79
CA GLN A 95 11.35 17.55 0.84
C GLN A 95 11.07 16.19 1.49
N SER A 96 11.49 15.98 2.74
CA SER A 96 11.20 14.74 3.49
C SER A 96 9.70 14.52 3.72
N THR A 97 8.92 15.58 3.99
CA THR A 97 7.47 15.46 4.18
C THR A 97 6.70 15.29 2.86
N SER A 98 7.25 15.80 1.76
CA SER A 98 6.66 15.64 0.42
C SER A 98 6.97 14.25 -0.16
N GLN A 99 8.19 13.76 -0.01
CA GLN A 99 8.60 12.41 -0.45
C GLN A 99 7.96 11.32 0.41
N ALA A 100 7.93 11.46 1.74
CA ALA A 100 7.35 10.43 2.62
C ALA A 100 5.83 10.28 2.45
N LYS A 101 5.12 11.30 1.96
CA LYS A 101 3.69 11.17 1.65
C LYS A 101 3.49 10.43 0.33
N THR A 102 4.27 10.74 -0.71
CA THR A 102 4.20 10.04 -2.00
C THR A 102 4.66 8.59 -1.92
N ASP A 103 5.65 8.28 -1.08
CA ASP A 103 6.21 6.93 -0.98
C ASP A 103 5.29 5.99 -0.19
N ASP A 104 4.63 6.50 0.86
CA ASP A 104 3.62 5.73 1.61
C ASP A 104 2.32 5.56 0.79
N ASP A 105 1.93 6.58 0.03
CA ASP A 105 0.77 6.51 -0.88
C ASP A 105 1.05 5.56 -2.08
N ALA A 106 2.28 5.57 -2.62
CA ALA A 106 2.70 4.68 -3.70
C ALA A 106 2.88 3.23 -3.22
N ALA A 107 3.40 3.01 -2.02
CA ALA A 107 3.48 1.68 -1.42
C ALA A 107 2.09 1.07 -1.20
N ASP A 108 1.13 1.87 -0.74
CA ASP A 108 -0.26 1.43 -0.58
C ASP A 108 -0.91 1.09 -1.93
N VAL A 109 -0.69 1.90 -2.97
CA VAL A 109 -1.17 1.59 -4.34
C VAL A 109 -0.52 0.32 -4.89
N ASN A 110 0.79 0.14 -4.73
CA ASN A 110 1.50 -1.06 -5.20
C ASN A 110 1.02 -2.32 -4.49
N VAL A 111 0.80 -2.27 -3.17
CA VAL A 111 0.24 -3.39 -2.40
C VAL A 111 -1.20 -3.71 -2.83
N ARG A 112 -2.03 -2.69 -3.09
CA ARG A 112 -3.38 -2.87 -3.63
C ARG A 112 -3.34 -3.52 -5.01
N ILE A 113 -2.45 -3.09 -5.91
CA ILE A 113 -2.25 -3.68 -7.23
C ILE A 113 -1.81 -5.14 -7.12
N ILE A 114 -0.82 -5.45 -6.27
CA ILE A 114 -0.34 -6.83 -6.07
C ILE A 114 -1.49 -7.73 -5.58
N ARG A 115 -2.31 -7.26 -4.64
CA ARG A 115 -3.50 -8.00 -4.18
C ARG A 115 -4.49 -8.23 -5.31
N LEU A 116 -4.82 -7.20 -6.09
CA LEU A 116 -5.73 -7.33 -7.23
C LEU A 116 -5.20 -8.30 -8.29
N VAL A 117 -3.92 -8.21 -8.65
CA VAL A 117 -3.28 -9.12 -9.61
C VAL A 117 -3.30 -10.55 -9.08
N PHE A 118 -3.00 -10.77 -7.79
CA PHE A 118 -3.09 -12.08 -7.16
C PHE A 118 -4.51 -12.68 -7.28
N PHE A 119 -5.55 -11.90 -6.94
CA PHE A 119 -6.93 -12.37 -7.09
C PHE A 119 -7.32 -12.64 -8.55
N LEU A 120 -6.87 -11.80 -9.50
CA LEU A 120 -7.14 -11.99 -10.93
C LEU A 120 -6.45 -13.24 -11.48
N THR A 121 -5.21 -13.52 -11.07
CA THR A 121 -4.49 -14.74 -11.49
C THR A 121 -5.18 -16.00 -10.97
N ILE A 122 -5.57 -16.03 -9.70
CA ILE A 122 -6.32 -17.17 -9.13
C ILE A 122 -7.66 -17.34 -9.84
N CYS A 123 -8.40 -16.26 -10.05
CA CYS A 123 -9.68 -16.29 -10.77
C CYS A 123 -9.51 -16.86 -12.19
N SER A 124 -8.47 -16.43 -12.91
CA SER A 124 -8.16 -16.94 -14.26
C SER A 124 -7.89 -18.45 -14.27
N ILE A 125 -7.09 -18.95 -13.32
CA ILE A 125 -6.80 -20.39 -13.19
C ILE A 125 -8.07 -21.19 -12.89
N VAL A 126 -8.93 -20.69 -11.99
CA VAL A 126 -10.20 -21.34 -11.64
C VAL A 126 -11.13 -21.38 -12.86
N LEU A 127 -11.25 -20.30 -13.62
CA LEU A 127 -12.05 -20.26 -14.83
C LEU A 127 -11.54 -21.25 -15.89
N GLN A 128 -10.22 -21.33 -16.10
CA GLN A 128 -9.62 -22.30 -17.00
C GLN A 128 -9.89 -23.75 -16.57
N PHE A 129 -9.81 -24.04 -15.27
CA PHE A 129 -10.12 -25.37 -14.73
C PHE A 129 -11.58 -25.76 -14.98
N ILE A 130 -12.52 -24.84 -14.71
CA ILE A 130 -13.95 -25.06 -14.96
C ILE A 130 -14.20 -25.30 -16.46
N GLN A 131 -13.60 -24.48 -17.33
CA GLN A 131 -13.73 -24.62 -18.77
C GLN A 131 -13.21 -25.97 -19.26
N HIS A 132 -12.01 -26.36 -18.84
CA HIS A 132 -11.42 -27.67 -19.18
C HIS A 132 -12.29 -28.83 -18.69
N HIS A 133 -12.84 -28.74 -17.47
CA HIS A 133 -13.74 -29.74 -16.93
C HIS A 133 -15.02 -29.88 -17.76
N ILE A 134 -15.65 -28.76 -18.14
CA ILE A 134 -16.82 -28.75 -19.01
C ILE A 134 -16.49 -29.33 -20.40
N GLN A 135 -15.34 -28.98 -20.98
CA GLN A 135 -14.89 -29.52 -22.26
C GLN A 135 -14.70 -31.03 -22.19
N ARG A 136 -14.09 -31.54 -21.11
CA ARG A 136 -13.93 -32.98 -20.88
C ARG A 136 -15.28 -33.70 -20.81
N LEU A 137 -16.23 -33.15 -20.06
CA LEU A 137 -17.59 -33.71 -19.96
C LEU A 137 -18.31 -33.72 -21.32
N LYS A 138 -18.17 -32.64 -22.10
CA LYS A 138 -18.72 -32.57 -23.46
C LYS A 138 -18.11 -33.64 -24.36
N HIS A 139 -16.80 -33.85 -24.28
CA HIS A 139 -16.12 -34.91 -25.04
C HIS A 139 -16.61 -36.31 -24.66
N ILE A 140 -16.73 -36.60 -23.37
CA ILE A 140 -17.19 -37.91 -22.89
C ILE A 140 -18.59 -38.21 -23.44
N ARG A 141 -19.54 -37.27 -23.30
CA ARG A 141 -20.90 -37.44 -23.82
C ARG A 141 -20.92 -37.59 -25.35
N ASN A 142 -20.07 -36.88 -26.08
CA ASN A 142 -20.00 -37.00 -27.54
C ASN A 142 -19.49 -38.37 -27.98
N MET A 143 -18.56 -38.98 -27.22
CA MET A 143 -18.09 -40.34 -27.49
C MET A 143 -19.20 -41.36 -27.25
N GLU A 144 -19.97 -41.22 -26.18
CA GLU A 144 -21.13 -42.08 -25.90
C GLU A 144 -22.17 -42.03 -27.03
N ILE A 145 -22.43 -40.83 -27.58
CA ILE A 145 -23.32 -40.66 -28.75
C ILE A 145 -22.75 -41.35 -29.99
N VAL A 146 -21.44 -41.23 -30.23
CA VAL A 146 -20.77 -41.86 -31.39
C VAL A 146 -20.76 -43.39 -31.26
N ASP A 147 -20.51 -43.91 -30.06
CA ASP A 147 -20.53 -45.35 -29.79
C ASP A 147 -21.95 -45.92 -30.00
N GLN A 148 -22.98 -45.20 -29.57
CA GLN A 148 -24.37 -45.58 -29.79
C GLN A 148 -24.73 -45.58 -31.28
N PHE A 149 -24.31 -44.54 -32.02
CA PHE A 149 -24.49 -44.46 -33.47
C PHE A 149 -23.76 -45.58 -34.22
N ASN A 150 -22.53 -45.91 -33.79
CA ASN A 150 -21.76 -47.01 -34.38
C ASN A 150 -22.42 -48.37 -34.10
N ALA A 151 -22.91 -48.60 -32.88
CA ALA A 151 -23.62 -49.84 -32.52
C ALA A 151 -24.91 -50.03 -33.33
N ASP A 152 -25.69 -48.96 -33.51
CA ASP A 152 -26.89 -48.99 -34.33
C ASP A 152 -26.54 -49.29 -35.80
N SER A 153 -25.48 -48.67 -36.33
CA SER A 153 -25.00 -48.92 -37.70
C SER A 153 -24.60 -50.38 -37.93
N GLU A 154 -23.86 -50.99 -36.99
CA GLU A 154 -23.48 -52.40 -37.07
C GLU A 154 -24.68 -53.34 -37.05
N PHE A 155 -25.69 -53.03 -36.24
CA PHE A 155 -26.93 -53.80 -36.18
C PHE A 155 -27.64 -53.80 -37.55
N TYR A 156 -27.79 -52.62 -38.17
CA TYR A 156 -28.37 -52.50 -39.51
C TYR A 156 -27.59 -53.28 -40.58
N GLN A 157 -26.26 -53.28 -40.54
CA GLN A 157 -25.45 -54.04 -41.50
C GLN A 157 -25.62 -55.55 -41.31
N ARG A 158 -25.71 -56.04 -40.06
CA ARG A 158 -25.93 -57.46 -39.77
C ARG A 158 -27.29 -57.94 -40.24
N THR A 159 -28.35 -57.16 -40.04
CA THR A 159 -29.70 -57.53 -40.48
C THR A 159 -29.80 -57.55 -42.01
N LEU A 160 -29.23 -56.56 -42.70
CA LEU A 160 -29.17 -56.55 -44.17
C LEU A 160 -28.40 -57.75 -44.72
N THR A 161 -27.26 -58.10 -44.12
CA THR A 161 -26.45 -59.26 -44.52
C THR A 161 -27.20 -60.56 -44.27
N ALA A 162 -27.91 -60.67 -43.14
CA ALA A 162 -28.76 -61.82 -42.82
C ALA A 162 -29.92 -61.96 -43.83
N GLU A 163 -30.59 -60.86 -44.19
CA GLU A 163 -31.65 -60.86 -45.19
C GLU A 163 -31.14 -61.27 -46.58
N GLN A 164 -29.98 -60.74 -47.00
CA GLN A 164 -29.32 -61.12 -48.25
C GLN A 164 -28.92 -62.60 -48.27
N ASN A 165 -28.39 -63.12 -47.16
CA ASN A 165 -28.06 -64.53 -47.04
C ASN A 165 -29.32 -65.42 -47.05
N MET A 166 -30.40 -65.02 -46.39
CA MET A 166 -31.67 -65.75 -46.46
C MET A 166 -32.26 -65.75 -47.87
N LYS A 167 -32.22 -64.62 -48.59
CA LYS A 167 -32.64 -64.56 -50.00
C LYS A 167 -31.81 -65.47 -50.91
N ARG A 168 -30.50 -65.63 -50.63
CA ARG A 168 -29.65 -66.58 -51.37
C ARG A 168 -29.97 -68.04 -51.07
N ILE A 169 -30.33 -68.37 -49.82
CA ILE A 169 -30.62 -69.76 -49.41
C ILE A 169 -32.01 -70.21 -49.90
N PHE A 170 -33.03 -69.35 -49.79
CA PHE A 170 -34.40 -69.69 -50.19
C PHE A 170 -34.73 -69.35 -51.66
N GLY A 171 -33.96 -68.46 -52.30
CA GLY A 171 -34.10 -68.13 -53.72
C GLY A 171 -33.35 -69.06 -54.66
N SER A 172 -32.68 -70.10 -54.16
CA SER A 172 -31.99 -71.13 -54.95
C SER A 172 -32.75 -72.47 -55.01
N GLU A 173 -34.00 -72.52 -54.51
CA GLU A 173 -34.87 -73.71 -54.56
C GLU A 173 -35.98 -73.62 -55.64
N GLU A 174 -35.96 -72.61 -56.51
CA GLU A 174 -36.75 -72.57 -57.76
C GLU A 174 -35.85 -72.73 -59.00
#